data_AF-H5S9K2-F1
#
_entry.id   AF-H5S9K2-F1
#
_cell.length_a   1.000
_cell.length_b   1.000
_cell.length_c   1.000
_cell.angle_alpha   90.00
_cell.angle_beta   90.00
_cell.angle_gamma   90.00
#
_symmetry.space_group_name_H-M   'P 1'
#
loop_
_entity.id
_entity.type
_entity.pdbx_description
1 polymer ?
#
loop_
_entity_poly.entity_id
_entity_poly.type
_entity_poly.pdbx_seq_one_letter_code
_entity_poly.pdbx_strand_id
1 'polypeptide(L)'
;RGLSHFDQALEVVLAGLPEDCVHGLTMTGEMVDWFDNRQQGVESLLSAFSKRVETSRVFLFANENFIPLSFSLQNPKTPIEIASNNWKTTTTYLSQKNPHHPILCLDIGSTTCDLIPIYRGKPNHRGNDDHSRLRHGELIYTGVVRTPLMALAQTAPFNGEWLPLMAEHFATTADVYRILNLLPSYADQAETADGRPKTQAASMQRLARIIGLDREAAPDNAWRELARYFHETQLQLLTRACLRQLSRGLSAKTILIGAGVGRFLAKTIAQRLSLQYRDISEYFDCDLDPQGEGFSVADCAPAAALACLLASHLGSGHIPVKIL
;
A
#
# COMPACT_ATOMS: atom_id res chain seq x y z
N ARG A 1 9.43 -15.13 3.85
CA ARG A 1 10.10 -15.44 5.14
C ARG A 1 9.32 -16.47 5.98
N GLY A 2 8.17 -16.98 5.52
CA GLY A 2 7.46 -18.11 6.16
C GLY A 2 6.65 -17.73 7.40
N LEU A 3 5.85 -18.69 7.91
CA LEU A 3 4.95 -18.48 9.06
C LEU A 3 5.66 -18.22 10.39
N SER A 4 6.89 -18.73 10.59
CA SER A 4 7.64 -18.49 11.83
C SER A 4 7.96 -17.01 12.06
N HIS A 5 8.27 -16.26 10.99
CA HIS A 5 8.47 -14.81 11.09
C HIS A 5 7.17 -14.08 11.40
N PHE A 6 6.05 -14.56 10.87
CA PHE A 6 4.73 -14.02 11.18
C PHE A 6 4.39 -14.25 12.66
N ASP A 7 4.61 -15.45 13.17
CA ASP A 7 4.40 -15.79 14.59
C ASP A 7 5.23 -14.91 15.52
N GLN A 8 6.52 -14.72 15.22
CA GLN A 8 7.39 -13.85 16.00
C GLN A 8 6.93 -12.38 15.97
N ALA A 9 6.56 -11.87 14.80
CA ALA A 9 6.05 -10.51 14.67
C ALA A 9 4.75 -10.33 15.47
N LEU A 10 3.85 -11.31 15.41
CA LEU A 10 2.60 -11.29 16.16
C LEU A 10 2.83 -11.32 17.67
N GLU A 11 3.77 -12.13 18.17
CA GLU A 11 4.13 -12.15 19.59
C GLU A 11 4.67 -10.81 20.08
N VAL A 12 5.54 -10.17 19.31
CA VAL A 12 6.05 -8.82 19.62
C VAL A 12 4.93 -7.79 19.68
N VAL A 13 4.01 -7.83 18.73
CA VAL A 13 2.85 -6.92 18.68
C VAL A 13 1.92 -7.14 19.88
N LEU A 14 1.54 -8.39 20.16
CA LEU A 14 0.63 -8.72 21.25
C LEU A 14 1.21 -8.38 22.63
N ALA A 15 2.52 -8.55 22.83
CA ALA A 15 3.19 -8.16 24.08
C ALA A 15 3.12 -6.65 24.36
N GLY A 16 2.89 -5.83 23.32
CA GLY A 16 2.73 -4.38 23.44
C GLY A 16 1.28 -3.90 23.62
N LEU A 17 0.30 -4.80 23.68
CA LEU A 17 -1.13 -4.47 23.76
C LEU A 17 -1.75 -4.83 25.13
N PRO A 18 -2.80 -4.12 25.56
CA PRO A 18 -3.58 -4.53 26.74
C PRO A 18 -4.22 -5.91 26.53
N GLU A 19 -4.27 -6.74 27.59
CA GLU A 19 -4.86 -8.10 27.51
C GLU A 19 -6.34 -8.09 27.13
N ASP A 20 -7.09 -7.04 27.50
CA ASP A 20 -8.52 -6.88 27.23
C ASP A 20 -8.87 -6.08 25.97
N CYS A 21 -7.90 -5.88 25.06
CA CYS A 21 -8.20 -5.19 23.81
C CYS A 21 -8.98 -6.08 22.82
N VAL A 22 -9.72 -5.41 21.93
CA VAL A 22 -10.43 -6.04 20.82
C VAL A 22 -9.62 -5.83 19.54
N HIS A 23 -9.52 -6.86 18.72
CA HIS A 23 -8.68 -6.87 17.53
C HIS A 23 -9.52 -6.86 16.26
N GLY A 24 -9.21 -5.96 15.33
CA GLY A 24 -9.66 -6.04 13.95
C GLY A 24 -8.57 -6.66 13.08
N LEU A 25 -8.91 -7.63 12.24
CA LEU A 25 -7.99 -8.18 11.25
C LEU A 25 -8.40 -7.82 9.82
N THR A 26 -7.42 -7.32 9.08
CA THR A 26 -7.43 -7.23 7.62
C THR A 26 -6.12 -7.83 7.11
N MET A 27 -6.08 -8.24 5.84
CA MET A 27 -4.97 -9.00 5.29
C MET A 27 -4.60 -8.53 3.89
N THR A 28 -3.30 -8.62 3.61
CA THR A 28 -2.67 -8.36 2.32
C THR A 28 -1.59 -9.40 1.99
N GLY A 29 -1.45 -10.43 2.82
CA GLY A 29 -0.35 -11.39 2.82
C GLY A 29 -0.76 -12.82 2.47
N GLU A 30 -2.04 -13.06 2.22
CA GLU A 30 -2.63 -14.38 1.95
C GLU A 30 -2.28 -14.94 0.56
N MET A 31 -1.66 -14.14 -0.30
CA MET A 31 -1.26 -14.50 -1.68
C MET A 31 0.24 -14.67 -1.86
N VAL A 32 1.04 -14.67 -0.78
CA VAL A 32 2.48 -14.90 -0.92
C VAL A 32 2.76 -16.33 -1.39
N ASP A 33 3.85 -16.53 -2.14
CA ASP A 33 4.28 -17.83 -2.72
C ASP A 33 4.47 -18.97 -1.69
N TRP A 34 4.33 -18.67 -0.39
CA TRP A 34 4.34 -19.66 0.67
C TRP A 34 3.08 -20.53 0.72
N PHE A 35 1.95 -20.03 0.20
CA PHE A 35 0.67 -20.74 0.23
C PHE A 35 0.34 -21.32 -1.15
N ASP A 36 -0.16 -22.55 -1.18
CA ASP A 36 -0.60 -23.24 -2.41
C ASP A 36 -1.75 -22.49 -3.08
N ASN A 37 -2.59 -21.85 -2.28
CA ASN A 37 -3.69 -21.02 -2.75
C ASN A 37 -4.10 -19.99 -1.69
N ARG A 38 -4.87 -18.99 -2.13
CA ARG A 38 -5.35 -17.88 -1.30
C ARG A 38 -6.12 -18.36 -0.07
N GLN A 39 -6.99 -19.37 -0.22
CA GLN A 39 -7.80 -19.87 0.89
C GLN A 39 -6.92 -20.46 2.00
N GLN A 40 -5.93 -21.28 1.64
CA GLN A 40 -4.95 -21.82 2.59
C GLN A 40 -4.18 -20.70 3.30
N GLY A 41 -3.82 -19.63 2.59
CA GLY A 41 -3.17 -18.46 3.17
C GLY A 41 -4.02 -17.77 4.22
N VAL A 42 -5.29 -17.50 3.91
CA VAL A 42 -6.24 -16.91 4.86
C VAL A 42 -6.41 -17.80 6.09
N GLU A 43 -6.70 -19.09 5.89
CA GLU A 43 -6.91 -20.06 6.98
C GLU A 43 -5.69 -20.18 7.89
N SER A 44 -4.49 -20.22 7.31
CA SER A 44 -3.23 -20.32 8.05
C SER A 44 -3.00 -19.08 8.93
N LEU A 45 -3.23 -17.88 8.40
CA LEU A 45 -3.09 -16.63 9.15
C LEU A 45 -4.12 -16.53 10.28
N LEU A 46 -5.39 -16.85 9.99
CA LEU A 46 -6.45 -16.86 11.01
C LEU A 46 -6.19 -17.90 12.12
N SER A 47 -5.69 -19.08 11.75
CA SER A 47 -5.30 -20.14 12.70
C SER A 47 -4.11 -19.71 13.57
N ALA A 48 -3.14 -18.97 13.02
CA ALA A 48 -2.03 -18.45 13.79
C ALA A 48 -2.48 -17.38 14.81
N PHE A 49 -3.47 -16.55 14.46
CA PHE A 49 -4.10 -15.61 15.39
C PHE A 49 -4.93 -16.31 16.47
N SER A 50 -5.77 -17.28 16.12
CA SER A 50 -6.66 -17.95 17.07
C SER A 50 -5.94 -18.75 18.16
N LYS A 51 -4.68 -19.12 17.93
CA LYS A 51 -3.82 -19.77 18.93
C LYS A 51 -3.32 -18.82 20.02
N ARG A 52 -3.37 -17.50 19.80
CA ARG A 52 -2.76 -16.50 20.69
C ARG A 52 -3.76 -15.51 21.28
N VAL A 53 -4.91 -15.33 20.63
CA VAL A 53 -5.93 -14.35 21.03
C VAL A 53 -7.28 -15.05 21.12
N GLU A 54 -8.06 -14.70 22.14
CA GLU A 54 -9.43 -15.19 22.30
C GLU A 54 -10.28 -14.80 21.07
N THR A 55 -10.81 -15.80 20.35
CA THR A 55 -11.47 -15.58 19.06
C THR A 55 -12.77 -14.76 19.14
N SER A 56 -13.37 -14.64 20.34
CA SER A 56 -14.51 -13.76 20.63
C SER A 56 -14.15 -12.27 20.59
N ARG A 57 -12.86 -11.94 20.79
CA ARG A 57 -12.29 -10.59 20.78
C ARG A 57 -11.64 -10.23 19.45
N VAL A 58 -11.75 -11.09 18.44
CA VAL A 58 -11.15 -10.88 17.12
C VAL A 58 -12.27 -10.73 16.10
N PHE A 59 -12.23 -9.66 15.31
CA PHE A 59 -13.23 -9.33 14.31
C PHE A 59 -12.59 -9.21 12.93
N LEU A 60 -13.26 -9.77 11.93
CA LEU A 60 -12.87 -9.72 10.52
C LEU A 60 -13.78 -8.76 9.79
N PHE A 61 -13.23 -7.96 8.87
CA PHE A 61 -14.04 -7.08 8.02
C PHE A 61 -14.41 -7.79 6.72
N ALA A 62 -15.70 -8.10 6.58
CA ALA A 62 -16.28 -8.81 5.45
C ALA A 62 -17.56 -8.10 5.02
N ASN A 63 -17.73 -7.84 3.71
CA ASN A 63 -18.97 -7.28 3.16
C ASN A 63 -19.49 -6.03 3.92
N GLU A 64 -18.59 -5.07 4.18
CA GLU A 64 -18.88 -3.82 4.92
C GLU A 64 -19.38 -4.02 6.37
N ASN A 65 -19.19 -5.22 6.93
CA ASN A 65 -19.57 -5.57 8.29
C ASN A 65 -18.42 -6.27 9.04
N PHE A 66 -18.60 -6.43 10.35
CA PHE A 66 -17.68 -7.16 11.20
C PHE A 66 -18.25 -8.53 11.57
N ILE A 67 -17.41 -9.55 11.47
CA ILE A 67 -17.73 -10.93 11.84
C ILE A 67 -16.72 -11.40 12.89
N PRO A 68 -17.15 -11.90 14.07
CA PRO A 68 -16.23 -12.51 15.02
C PRO A 68 -15.47 -13.70 14.41
N LEU A 69 -14.19 -13.84 14.73
CA LEU A 69 -13.36 -14.94 14.23
C LEU A 69 -13.93 -16.30 14.65
N SER A 70 -14.53 -16.39 15.83
CA SER A 70 -15.22 -17.59 16.32
C SER A 70 -16.32 -18.08 15.36
N PHE A 71 -17.05 -17.17 14.71
CA PHE A 71 -18.06 -17.48 13.70
C PHE A 71 -17.43 -17.81 12.34
N SER A 72 -16.38 -17.08 11.96
CA SER A 72 -15.67 -17.31 10.70
C SER A 72 -15.07 -18.71 10.58
N LEU A 73 -14.54 -19.27 11.67
CA LEU A 73 -13.94 -20.61 11.66
C LEU A 73 -14.96 -21.71 11.36
N GLN A 74 -16.27 -21.42 11.44
CA GLN A 74 -17.35 -22.36 11.17
C GLN A 74 -17.95 -22.20 9.76
N ASN A 75 -17.56 -21.15 9.01
CA ASN A 75 -18.13 -20.83 7.70
C ASN A 75 -17.08 -20.94 6.59
N PRO A 76 -17.19 -21.92 5.67
CA PRO A 76 -16.21 -22.15 4.61
C PRO A 76 -16.17 -21.04 3.56
N LYS A 77 -17.14 -20.12 3.53
CA LYS A 77 -17.14 -18.98 2.59
C LYS A 77 -16.31 -17.80 3.10
N THR A 78 -16.08 -17.70 4.41
CA THR A 78 -15.44 -16.52 5.00
C THR A 78 -14.03 -16.24 4.46
N PRO A 79 -13.16 -17.23 4.17
CA PRO A 79 -11.87 -16.96 3.54
C PRO A 79 -11.97 -16.19 2.22
N ILE A 80 -12.99 -16.46 1.41
CA ILE A 80 -13.22 -15.78 0.13
C ILE A 80 -13.72 -14.35 0.37
N GLU A 81 -14.54 -14.15 1.39
CA GLU A 81 -15.19 -12.87 1.69
C GLU A 81 -14.25 -11.85 2.32
N ILE A 82 -13.18 -12.28 3.00
CA ILE A 82 -12.24 -11.40 3.72
C ILE A 82 -10.92 -11.15 2.99
N ALA A 83 -10.59 -11.96 1.99
CA ALA A 83 -9.33 -11.83 1.29
C ALA A 83 -9.28 -10.55 0.43
N SER A 84 -8.10 -9.93 0.35
CA SER A 84 -7.81 -8.72 -0.41
C SER A 84 -8.76 -7.55 -0.11
N ASN A 85 -9.23 -7.41 1.14
CA ASN A 85 -10.19 -6.37 1.55
C ASN A 85 -9.57 -5.15 2.24
N ASN A 86 -8.24 -5.06 2.34
CA ASN A 86 -7.54 -3.94 2.97
C ASN A 86 -8.01 -2.57 2.41
N TRP A 87 -8.13 -2.44 1.09
CA TRP A 87 -8.61 -1.22 0.44
C TRP A 87 -10.08 -0.90 0.77
N LYS A 88 -10.92 -1.92 1.03
CA LYS A 88 -12.32 -1.71 1.40
C LYS A 88 -12.41 -1.01 2.76
N THR A 89 -11.60 -1.42 3.74
CA THR A 89 -11.59 -0.78 5.06
C THR A 89 -11.29 0.72 4.95
N THR A 90 -10.21 1.09 4.23
CA THR A 90 -9.81 2.47 3.98
C THR A 90 -10.92 3.28 3.29
N THR A 91 -11.50 2.72 2.23
CA THR A 91 -12.49 3.44 1.42
C THR A 91 -13.86 3.55 2.09
N THR A 92 -14.29 2.54 2.85
CA THR A 92 -15.48 2.60 3.70
C THR A 92 -15.31 3.67 4.79
N TYR A 93 -14.15 3.70 5.46
CA TYR A 93 -13.87 4.71 6.47
C TYR A 93 -13.90 6.14 5.91
N LEU A 94 -13.20 6.37 4.79
CA LEU A 94 -13.20 7.67 4.12
C LEU A 94 -14.59 8.09 3.63
N SER A 95 -15.41 7.12 3.20
CA SER A 95 -16.79 7.35 2.79
C SER A 95 -17.66 7.85 3.95
N GLN A 96 -17.46 7.31 5.16
CA GLN A 96 -18.17 7.75 6.37
C GLN A 96 -17.72 9.14 6.83
N LYS A 97 -16.41 9.44 6.74
CA LYS A 97 -15.86 10.75 7.14
C LYS A 97 -16.16 11.87 6.13
N ASN A 98 -16.46 11.55 4.87
CA ASN A 98 -16.71 12.52 3.81
C ASN A 98 -17.94 12.18 2.96
N PRO A 99 -19.15 12.11 3.54
CA PRO A 99 -20.33 11.60 2.85
C PRO A 99 -20.78 12.46 1.65
N HIS A 100 -20.37 13.74 1.61
CA HIS A 100 -20.84 14.70 0.61
C HIS A 100 -19.79 15.08 -0.44
N HIS A 101 -18.53 14.66 -0.29
CA HIS A 101 -17.45 15.02 -1.20
C HIS A 101 -17.04 13.82 -2.06
N PRO A 102 -16.91 13.99 -3.40
CA PRO A 102 -16.27 12.98 -4.22
C PRO A 102 -14.79 12.89 -3.85
N ILE A 103 -14.30 11.67 -3.68
CA ILE A 103 -12.90 11.41 -3.34
C ILE A 103 -12.29 10.49 -4.38
N LEU A 104 -11.02 10.70 -4.67
CA LEU A 104 -10.16 9.72 -5.30
C LEU A 104 -9.11 9.27 -4.28
N CYS A 105 -9.26 8.06 -3.76
CA CYS A 105 -8.33 7.48 -2.78
C CYS A 105 -7.18 6.79 -3.51
N LEU A 106 -5.95 7.20 -3.22
CA LEU A 106 -4.71 6.58 -3.68
C LEU A 106 -3.95 6.04 -2.47
N ASP A 107 -3.90 4.72 -2.30
CA ASP A 107 -3.04 4.07 -1.31
C ASP A 107 -1.84 3.44 -2.04
N ILE A 108 -0.67 4.05 -1.87
CA ILE A 108 0.55 3.64 -2.59
C ILE A 108 1.48 2.94 -1.59
N GLY A 109 1.53 1.63 -1.69
CA GLY A 109 2.40 0.79 -0.88
C GLY A 109 3.79 0.57 -1.47
N SER A 110 4.47 -0.42 -0.92
CA SER A 110 5.80 -0.84 -1.38
C SER A 110 5.75 -1.55 -2.75
N THR A 111 4.64 -2.22 -3.07
CA THR A 111 4.46 -3.06 -4.28
C THR A 111 3.39 -2.55 -5.22
N THR A 112 2.26 -2.10 -4.67
CA THR A 112 1.02 -1.82 -5.40
C THR A 112 0.47 -0.45 -5.03
N CYS A 113 -0.42 0.05 -5.89
CA CYS A 113 -1.23 1.22 -5.66
C CYS A 113 -2.71 0.83 -5.78
N ASP A 114 -3.47 1.00 -4.71
CA ASP A 114 -4.93 0.90 -4.74
C ASP A 114 -5.51 2.26 -5.12
N LEU A 115 -6.38 2.30 -6.13
CA LEU A 115 -6.94 3.54 -6.68
C LEU A 115 -8.47 3.43 -6.74
N ILE A 116 -9.15 3.93 -5.73
CA ILE A 116 -10.60 3.73 -5.58
C ILE A 116 -11.31 5.08 -5.53
N PRO A 117 -12.23 5.36 -6.46
CA PRO A 117 -13.08 6.53 -6.36
C PRO A 117 -14.18 6.28 -5.32
N ILE A 118 -14.56 7.32 -4.58
CA ILE A 118 -15.67 7.34 -3.63
C ILE A 118 -16.63 8.42 -4.10
N TYR A 119 -17.92 8.08 -4.17
CA TYR A 119 -18.95 8.98 -4.68
C TYR A 119 -20.23 8.81 -3.88
N ARG A 120 -20.86 9.93 -3.49
CA ARG A 120 -22.09 9.96 -2.67
C ARG A 120 -21.96 9.12 -1.38
N GLY A 121 -20.83 9.26 -0.70
CA GLY A 121 -20.56 8.59 0.57
C GLY A 121 -20.44 7.07 0.47
N LYS A 122 -20.08 6.53 -0.70
CA LYS A 122 -19.83 5.09 -0.89
C LYS A 122 -18.62 4.84 -1.79
N PRO A 123 -17.85 3.76 -1.56
CA PRO A 123 -16.86 3.28 -2.51
C PRO A 123 -17.53 3.01 -3.87
N ASN A 124 -16.99 3.59 -4.94
CA ASN A 124 -17.46 3.42 -6.32
C ASN A 124 -16.47 2.52 -7.08
N HIS A 125 -16.18 1.34 -6.55
CA HIS A 125 -15.33 0.36 -7.24
C HIS A 125 -16.14 -0.47 -8.25
N ARG A 126 -15.45 -1.14 -9.18
CA ARG A 126 -16.02 -2.08 -10.16
C ARG A 126 -15.45 -3.49 -9.99
N GLY A 127 -14.20 -3.59 -9.56
CA GLY A 127 -13.57 -4.86 -9.23
C GLY A 127 -13.94 -5.32 -7.82
N ASN A 128 -14.16 -6.63 -7.68
CA ASN A 128 -14.41 -7.27 -6.38
C ASN A 128 -13.22 -8.16 -5.95
N ASP A 129 -12.31 -8.45 -6.88
CA ASP A 129 -11.10 -9.24 -6.71
C ASP A 129 -9.93 -8.56 -7.44
N ASP A 130 -8.69 -9.01 -7.20
CA ASP A 130 -7.51 -8.36 -7.78
C ASP A 130 -7.51 -8.38 -9.31
N HIS A 131 -7.99 -9.46 -9.93
CA HIS A 131 -8.04 -9.57 -11.40
C HIS A 131 -9.00 -8.54 -12.03
N SER A 132 -10.20 -8.40 -11.47
CA SER A 132 -11.17 -7.41 -11.92
C SER A 132 -10.74 -5.99 -11.57
N ARG A 133 -10.06 -5.77 -10.43
CA ARG A 133 -9.48 -4.47 -10.06
C ARG A 133 -8.36 -4.05 -11.01
N LEU A 134 -7.48 -4.98 -11.41
CA LEU A 134 -6.46 -4.73 -12.45
C LEU A 134 -7.14 -4.31 -13.76
N ARG A 135 -8.15 -5.05 -14.21
CA ARG A 135 -8.93 -4.73 -15.42
C ARG A 135 -9.54 -3.32 -15.36
N HIS A 136 -10.10 -2.94 -14.21
CA HIS A 136 -10.75 -1.65 -14.02
C HIS A 136 -9.80 -0.50 -13.67
N GLY A 137 -8.50 -0.76 -13.51
CA GLY A 137 -7.51 0.25 -13.12
C GLY A 137 -7.70 0.75 -11.69
N GLU A 138 -8.21 -0.13 -10.82
CA GLU A 138 -8.46 0.10 -9.40
C GLU A 138 -7.38 -0.54 -8.50
N LEU A 139 -6.54 -1.38 -9.12
CA LEU A 139 -5.28 -1.89 -8.60
C LEU A 139 -4.24 -1.66 -9.70
N ILE A 140 -3.17 -0.93 -9.38
CA ILE A 140 -2.02 -0.72 -10.26
C ILE A 140 -0.83 -1.41 -9.62
N TYR A 141 -0.17 -2.29 -10.36
CA TYR A 141 0.92 -3.12 -9.84
C TYR A 141 2.26 -2.37 -9.82
N THR A 142 2.27 -1.24 -9.10
CA THR A 142 3.46 -0.41 -8.90
C THR A 142 3.46 0.21 -7.52
N GLY A 143 4.62 0.24 -6.88
CA GLY A 143 4.84 0.82 -5.56
C GLY A 143 6.23 1.45 -5.47
N VAL A 144 6.57 2.00 -4.31
CA VAL A 144 7.79 2.83 -4.17
C VAL A 144 9.04 2.03 -3.77
N VAL A 145 8.95 0.71 -3.64
CA VAL A 145 10.08 -0.13 -3.21
C VAL A 145 10.37 -1.27 -4.17
N ARG A 146 9.37 -2.10 -4.47
CA ARG A 146 9.59 -3.46 -5.02
C ARG A 146 9.42 -3.57 -6.52
N THR A 147 8.94 -2.52 -7.21
CA THR A 147 8.64 -2.60 -8.64
C THR A 147 9.93 -2.67 -9.44
N PRO A 148 10.18 -3.74 -10.22
CA PRO A 148 11.35 -3.81 -11.11
C PRO A 148 11.28 -2.72 -12.18
N LEU A 149 12.40 -2.04 -12.47
CA LEU A 149 12.38 -0.92 -13.42
C LEU A 149 12.04 -1.35 -14.86
N MET A 150 12.40 -2.58 -15.24
CA MET A 150 12.00 -3.19 -16.52
C MET A 150 10.48 -3.33 -16.69
N ALA A 151 9.70 -3.28 -15.59
CA ALA A 151 8.24 -3.28 -15.64
C ALA A 151 7.65 -1.87 -15.88
N LEU A 152 8.43 -0.80 -15.69
CA LEU A 152 7.98 0.58 -15.89
C LEU A 152 8.20 1.08 -17.32
N ALA A 153 9.30 0.69 -17.95
CA ALA A 153 9.65 1.13 -19.30
C ALA A 153 10.44 0.04 -20.05
N GLN A 154 10.47 0.14 -21.38
CA GLN A 154 11.30 -0.71 -22.25
C GLN A 154 12.53 0.02 -22.79
N THR A 155 12.52 1.36 -22.72
CA THR A 155 13.63 2.24 -23.06
C THR A 155 13.76 3.36 -22.04
N ALA A 156 14.95 3.94 -21.91
CA ALA A 156 15.19 5.15 -21.12
C ALA A 156 16.21 6.08 -21.81
N PRO A 157 16.09 7.40 -21.61
CA PRO A 157 17.03 8.35 -22.15
C PRO A 157 18.32 8.37 -21.31
N PHE A 158 19.46 8.37 -21.98
CA PHE A 158 20.77 8.53 -21.35
C PHE A 158 21.72 9.27 -22.30
N ASN A 159 22.31 10.37 -21.84
CA ASN A 159 23.18 11.24 -22.65
C ASN A 159 22.59 11.66 -24.01
N GLY A 160 21.28 11.91 -24.06
CA GLY A 160 20.58 12.34 -25.28
C GLY A 160 20.13 11.21 -26.21
N GLU A 161 20.48 9.97 -25.90
CA GLU A 161 20.10 8.79 -26.69
C GLU A 161 19.01 7.97 -25.99
N TRP A 162 18.16 7.30 -26.77
CA TRP A 162 17.22 6.32 -26.26
C TRP A 162 17.86 4.93 -26.21
N LEU A 163 18.06 4.41 -25.01
CA LEU A 163 18.65 3.08 -24.80
C LEU A 163 17.57 2.06 -24.46
N PRO A 164 17.61 0.84 -25.02
CA PRO A 164 16.79 -0.27 -24.55
C PRO A 164 17.23 -0.71 -23.14
N LEU A 165 16.27 -1.13 -22.33
CA LEU A 165 16.56 -1.66 -21.00
C LEU A 165 16.93 -3.15 -21.09
N MET A 166 17.90 -3.57 -20.27
CA MET A 166 18.15 -4.99 -20.05
C MET A 166 16.96 -5.62 -19.31
N ALA A 167 16.48 -6.76 -19.80
CA ALA A 167 15.35 -7.50 -19.24
C ALA A 167 15.75 -8.36 -18.03
N GLU A 168 16.51 -7.76 -17.10
CA GLU A 168 17.05 -8.41 -15.91
C GLU A 168 16.66 -7.60 -14.66
N HIS A 169 16.49 -8.30 -13.53
CA HIS A 169 16.13 -7.65 -12.27
C HIS A 169 17.35 -6.99 -11.62
N PHE A 170 17.85 -5.89 -12.20
CA PHE A 170 19.01 -5.16 -11.66
C PHE A 170 18.63 -4.07 -10.65
N ALA A 171 17.51 -3.40 -10.85
CA ALA A 171 17.09 -2.27 -10.01
C ALA A 171 15.57 -2.24 -9.83
N THR A 172 15.14 -1.64 -8.73
CA THR A 172 13.71 -1.42 -8.42
C THR A 172 13.40 0.05 -8.18
N THR A 173 12.12 0.38 -7.99
CA THR A 173 11.70 1.72 -7.59
C THR A 173 12.35 2.22 -6.30
N ALA A 174 12.76 1.33 -5.38
CA ALA A 174 13.55 1.74 -4.20
C ALA A 174 14.85 2.44 -4.61
N ASP A 175 15.54 1.96 -5.65
CA ASP A 175 16.78 2.57 -6.13
C ASP A 175 16.54 3.96 -6.70
N VAL A 176 15.48 4.12 -7.48
CA VAL A 176 15.04 5.42 -8.02
C VAL A 176 14.80 6.41 -6.88
N TYR A 177 13.95 6.05 -5.92
CA TYR A 177 13.58 6.95 -4.84
C TYR A 177 14.70 7.19 -3.82
N ARG A 178 15.65 6.25 -3.68
CA ARG A 178 16.86 6.45 -2.86
C ARG A 178 17.84 7.43 -3.53
N ILE A 179 18.06 7.31 -4.84
CA ILE A 179 18.89 8.26 -5.62
C ILE A 179 18.30 9.68 -5.54
N LEU A 180 16.96 9.79 -5.59
CA LEU A 180 16.26 11.07 -5.54
C LEU A 180 16.02 11.62 -4.13
N ASN A 181 16.42 10.89 -3.07
CA ASN A 181 16.13 11.25 -1.66
C ASN A 181 14.62 11.42 -1.36
N LEU A 182 13.78 10.59 -1.97
CA LEU A 182 12.33 10.61 -1.79
C LEU A 182 11.80 9.40 -1.02
N LEU A 183 12.59 8.34 -0.87
CA LEU A 183 12.17 7.13 -0.14
C LEU A 183 12.32 7.33 1.37
N PRO A 184 11.25 7.22 2.17
CA PRO A 184 11.38 7.18 3.62
C PRO A 184 12.22 5.97 4.05
N SER A 185 13.19 6.17 4.95
CA SER A 185 14.15 5.14 5.38
C SER A 185 13.44 3.91 5.97
N TYR A 186 12.40 4.11 6.77
CA TYR A 186 11.62 3.04 7.39
C TYR A 186 10.83 2.18 6.39
N ALA A 187 10.48 2.74 5.22
CA ALA A 187 9.74 2.05 4.18
C ALA A 187 10.64 1.13 3.33
N ASP A 188 11.96 1.37 3.35
CA ASP A 188 12.96 0.65 2.59
C ASP A 188 13.30 -0.71 3.22
N GLN A 189 12.31 -1.60 3.32
CA GLN A 189 12.43 -2.89 4.03
C GLN A 189 12.80 -4.06 3.12
N ALA A 190 12.64 -3.94 1.80
CA ALA A 190 12.94 -5.02 0.85
C ALA A 190 14.46 -5.19 0.67
N GLU A 191 14.90 -6.40 0.35
CA GLU A 191 16.28 -6.64 -0.08
C GLU A 191 16.54 -5.94 -1.42
N THR A 192 17.79 -5.50 -1.64
CA THR A 192 18.17 -4.97 -2.95
C THR A 192 18.33 -6.12 -3.93
N ALA A 193 18.14 -5.84 -5.22
CA ALA A 193 18.18 -6.87 -6.26
C ALA A 193 19.52 -7.63 -6.35
N ASP A 194 20.62 -7.01 -5.90
CA ASP A 194 21.97 -7.57 -5.87
C ASP A 194 22.48 -7.94 -4.46
N GLY A 195 21.64 -7.80 -3.43
CA GLY A 195 22.02 -8.01 -2.02
C GLY A 195 23.05 -7.04 -1.46
N ARG A 196 23.40 -5.95 -2.18
CA ARG A 196 24.37 -4.93 -1.75
C ARG A 196 23.73 -3.83 -0.90
N PRO A 197 24.54 -2.95 -0.27
CA PRO A 197 24.01 -1.89 0.59
C PRO A 197 22.96 -0.98 -0.06
N LYS A 198 22.09 -0.41 0.78
CA LYS A 198 21.05 0.56 0.44
C LYS A 198 21.60 1.98 0.51
N THR A 199 22.63 2.27 -0.29
CA THR A 199 23.21 3.62 -0.42
C THR A 199 22.89 4.21 -1.78
N GLN A 200 22.96 5.54 -1.93
CA GLN A 200 22.79 6.17 -3.25
C GLN A 200 23.79 5.64 -4.28
N ALA A 201 25.06 5.51 -3.89
CA ALA A 201 26.12 4.97 -4.73
C ALA A 201 25.81 3.55 -5.24
N ALA A 202 25.37 2.65 -4.35
CA ALA A 202 25.00 1.29 -4.73
C ALA A 202 23.72 1.26 -5.60
N SER A 203 22.76 2.14 -5.34
CA SER A 203 21.59 2.30 -6.21
C SER A 203 21.93 2.79 -7.60
N MET A 204 22.87 3.74 -7.73
CA MET A 204 23.35 4.20 -9.04
C MET A 204 24.04 3.08 -9.81
N GLN A 205 24.81 2.22 -9.13
CA GLN A 205 25.41 1.04 -9.73
C GLN A 205 24.34 0.06 -10.27
N ARG A 206 23.30 -0.23 -9.48
CA ARG A 206 22.17 -1.05 -9.94
C ARG A 206 21.43 -0.41 -11.12
N LEU A 207 21.23 0.91 -11.08
CA LEU A 207 20.57 1.65 -12.14
C LEU A 207 21.40 1.68 -13.44
N ALA A 208 22.73 1.79 -13.35
CA ALA A 208 23.63 1.74 -14.52
C ALA A 208 23.51 0.39 -15.26
N ARG A 209 23.40 -0.71 -14.51
CA ARG A 209 23.27 -2.05 -15.09
C ARG A 209 21.99 -2.26 -15.88
N ILE A 210 20.91 -1.53 -15.57
CA ILE A 210 19.67 -1.56 -16.35
C ILE A 210 19.91 -1.14 -17.81
N ILE A 211 20.92 -0.30 -18.06
CA ILE A 211 21.32 0.12 -19.42
C ILE A 211 22.68 -0.45 -19.85
N GLY A 212 23.12 -1.54 -19.22
CA GLY A 212 24.36 -2.25 -19.60
C GLY A 212 25.65 -1.52 -19.25
N LEU A 213 25.63 -0.60 -18.28
CA LEU A 213 26.79 0.15 -17.81
C LEU A 213 27.11 -0.15 -16.34
N ASP A 214 28.28 0.31 -15.91
CA ASP A 214 28.64 0.45 -14.50
C ASP A 214 28.63 1.93 -14.09
N ARG A 215 28.55 2.21 -12.79
CA ARG A 215 28.40 3.58 -12.27
C ARG A 215 29.53 4.50 -12.75
N GLU A 216 30.74 3.99 -12.88
CA GLU A 216 31.94 4.74 -13.29
C GLU A 216 31.84 5.28 -14.73
N ALA A 217 30.92 4.78 -15.55
CA ALA A 217 30.74 5.21 -16.93
C ALA A 217 30.19 6.65 -17.06
N ALA A 218 29.61 7.21 -16.01
CA ALA A 218 29.06 8.56 -16.02
C ALA A 218 29.08 9.24 -14.63
N PRO A 219 29.09 10.58 -14.58
CA PRO A 219 28.97 11.31 -13.33
C PRO A 219 27.62 11.08 -12.62
N ASP A 220 27.59 11.24 -11.30
CA ASP A 220 26.41 11.01 -10.45
C ASP A 220 25.15 11.77 -10.89
N ASN A 221 25.29 12.93 -11.55
CA ASN A 221 24.15 13.68 -12.08
C ASN A 221 23.44 12.94 -13.23
N ALA A 222 24.16 12.24 -14.10
CA ALA A 222 23.56 11.45 -15.19
C ALA A 222 22.68 10.32 -14.63
N TRP A 223 23.12 9.67 -13.55
CA TRP A 223 22.34 8.65 -12.85
C TRP A 223 21.10 9.24 -12.16
N ARG A 224 21.19 10.46 -11.62
CA ARG A 224 20.03 11.18 -11.07
C ARG A 224 19.02 11.55 -12.15
N GLU A 225 19.47 11.96 -13.34
CA GLU A 225 18.58 12.22 -14.48
C GLU A 225 17.85 10.95 -14.94
N LEU A 226 18.57 9.83 -15.04
CA LEU A 226 17.97 8.54 -15.36
C LEU A 226 16.95 8.09 -14.29
N ALA A 227 17.27 8.27 -13.00
CA ALA A 227 16.32 8.02 -11.92
C ALA A 227 15.08 8.93 -12.02
N ARG A 228 15.26 10.22 -12.36
CA ARG A 228 14.16 11.16 -12.58
C ARG A 228 13.25 10.70 -13.72
N TYR A 229 13.81 10.13 -14.80
CA TYR A 229 13.00 9.55 -15.87
C TYR A 229 12.09 8.44 -15.35
N PHE A 230 12.60 7.45 -14.61
CA PHE A 230 11.77 6.36 -14.07
C PHE A 230 10.73 6.84 -13.06
N HIS A 231 11.09 7.82 -12.21
CA HIS A 231 10.14 8.49 -11.33
C HIS A 231 8.99 9.14 -12.13
N GLU A 232 9.34 9.87 -13.19
CA GLU A 232 8.35 10.49 -14.08
C GLU A 232 7.48 9.45 -14.80
N THR A 233 8.07 8.35 -15.27
CA THR A 233 7.34 7.24 -15.89
C THR A 233 6.30 6.66 -14.93
N GLN A 234 6.67 6.43 -13.66
CA GLN A 234 5.73 5.94 -12.64
C GLN A 234 4.63 6.97 -12.33
N LEU A 235 4.99 8.25 -12.18
CA LEU A 235 4.00 9.32 -11.99
C LEU A 235 3.01 9.39 -13.16
N GLN A 236 3.46 9.27 -14.40
CA GLN A 236 2.60 9.26 -15.58
C GLN A 236 1.68 8.04 -15.64
N LEU A 237 2.17 6.87 -15.22
CA LEU A 237 1.36 5.65 -15.11
C LEU A 237 0.20 5.88 -14.12
N LEU A 238 0.51 6.36 -12.92
CA LEU A 238 -0.48 6.62 -11.87
C LEU A 238 -1.42 7.78 -12.23
N THR A 239 -0.91 8.84 -12.86
CA THR A 239 -1.72 9.98 -13.34
C THR A 239 -2.73 9.53 -14.39
N ARG A 240 -2.31 8.68 -15.35
CA ARG A 240 -3.22 8.10 -16.35
C ARG A 240 -4.31 7.26 -15.70
N ALA A 241 -3.96 6.46 -14.69
CA ALA A 241 -4.95 5.71 -13.91
C ALA A 241 -5.94 6.65 -13.19
N CYS A 242 -5.46 7.73 -12.58
CA CYS A 242 -6.33 8.75 -11.95
C CYS A 242 -7.28 9.38 -12.96
N LEU A 243 -6.78 9.81 -14.12
CA LEU A 243 -7.60 10.39 -15.19
C LEU A 243 -8.70 9.43 -15.66
N ARG A 244 -8.38 8.13 -15.79
CA ARG A 244 -9.38 7.09 -16.10
C ARG A 244 -10.48 6.99 -15.05
N GLN A 245 -10.14 7.10 -13.76
CA GLN A 245 -11.17 7.06 -12.71
C GLN A 245 -11.98 8.36 -12.67
N LEU A 246 -11.34 9.52 -12.85
CA LEU A 246 -11.99 10.82 -12.89
C LEU A 246 -12.99 10.92 -14.05
N SER A 247 -12.68 10.33 -15.20
CA SER A 247 -13.57 10.31 -16.38
C SER A 247 -14.87 9.54 -16.18
N ARG A 248 -15.07 8.87 -15.02
CA ARG A 248 -16.31 8.18 -14.64
C ARG A 248 -17.41 9.12 -14.12
N GLY A 249 -17.22 10.44 -14.24
CA GLY A 249 -18.20 11.46 -13.82
C GLY A 249 -17.95 12.01 -12.42
N LEU A 250 -16.71 11.94 -11.92
CA LEU A 250 -16.31 12.65 -10.70
C LEU A 250 -16.26 14.16 -10.99
N SER A 251 -16.69 14.98 -10.02
CA SER A 251 -16.83 16.43 -10.21
C SER A 251 -15.49 17.18 -10.10
N ALA A 252 -15.44 18.45 -10.51
CA ALA A 252 -14.30 19.33 -10.28
C ALA A 252 -13.96 19.55 -8.78
N LYS A 253 -14.87 19.19 -7.85
CA LYS A 253 -14.66 19.27 -6.40
C LYS A 253 -14.03 18.00 -5.81
N THR A 254 -13.51 17.09 -6.64
CA THR A 254 -12.91 15.85 -6.16
C THR A 254 -11.65 16.12 -5.34
N ILE A 255 -11.60 15.53 -4.15
CA ILE A 255 -10.42 15.55 -3.28
C ILE A 255 -9.61 14.29 -3.56
N LEU A 256 -8.31 14.44 -3.82
CA LEU A 256 -7.39 13.32 -3.88
C LEU A 256 -6.85 13.06 -2.47
N ILE A 257 -7.13 11.88 -1.92
CA ILE A 257 -6.65 11.46 -0.60
C ILE A 257 -5.51 10.46 -0.79
N GLY A 258 -4.35 10.78 -0.24
CA GLY A 258 -3.16 9.91 -0.31
C GLY A 258 -2.95 9.10 0.96
N ALA A 259 -2.62 7.82 0.81
CA ALA A 259 -2.26 6.87 1.85
C ALA A 259 -1.05 6.03 1.42
N GLY A 260 -0.46 5.32 2.39
CA GLY A 260 0.70 4.47 2.20
C GLY A 260 2.03 5.23 2.18
N VAL A 261 3.11 4.46 2.20
CA VAL A 261 4.50 4.95 2.18
C VAL A 261 4.85 5.74 0.91
N GLY A 262 4.07 5.55 -0.16
CA GLY A 262 4.23 6.24 -1.45
C GLY A 262 3.35 7.47 -1.64
N ARG A 263 2.61 7.94 -0.62
CA ARG A 263 1.65 9.06 -0.75
C ARG A 263 2.25 10.39 -1.20
N PHE A 264 3.58 10.56 -1.12
CA PHE A 264 4.27 11.71 -1.72
C PHE A 264 4.06 11.79 -3.25
N LEU A 265 3.88 10.66 -3.92
CA LEU A 265 3.48 10.62 -5.34
C LEU A 265 2.04 11.09 -5.52
N ALA A 266 1.12 10.66 -4.64
CA ALA A 266 -0.27 11.09 -4.67
C ALA A 266 -0.41 12.62 -4.54
N LYS A 267 0.39 13.24 -3.66
CA LYS A 267 0.48 14.71 -3.52
C LYS A 267 0.93 15.38 -4.83
N THR A 268 1.95 14.83 -5.48
CA THR A 268 2.46 15.34 -6.77
C THR A 268 1.42 15.19 -7.88
N ILE A 269 0.70 14.07 -7.93
CA ILE A 269 -0.38 13.82 -8.90
C ILE A 269 -1.54 14.80 -8.69
N ALA A 270 -1.95 15.04 -7.44
CA ALA A 270 -3.00 16.00 -7.12
C ALA A 270 -2.66 17.40 -7.65
N GLN A 271 -1.41 17.85 -7.46
CA GLN A 271 -0.93 19.13 -8.01
C GLN A 271 -1.02 19.17 -9.54
N ARG A 272 -0.56 18.12 -10.24
CA ARG A 272 -0.63 18.03 -11.71
C ARG A 272 -2.05 18.08 -12.25
N LEU A 273 -2.98 17.44 -11.54
CA LEU A 273 -4.39 17.38 -11.90
C LEU A 273 -5.20 18.57 -11.38
N SER A 274 -4.56 19.54 -10.71
CA SER A 274 -5.21 20.68 -10.06
C SER A 274 -6.35 20.26 -9.11
N LEU A 275 -6.15 19.14 -8.40
CA LEU A 275 -7.07 18.64 -7.38
C LEU A 275 -6.60 19.05 -5.99
N GLN A 276 -7.55 19.23 -5.07
CA GLN A 276 -7.22 19.35 -3.66
C GLN A 276 -6.59 18.04 -3.18
N TYR A 277 -5.44 18.13 -2.52
CA TYR A 277 -4.82 17.00 -1.83
C TYR A 277 -5.16 17.04 -0.34
N ARG A 278 -5.38 15.87 0.26
CA ARG A 278 -5.37 15.66 1.71
C ARG A 278 -4.60 14.38 2.04
N ASP A 279 -3.84 14.42 3.13
CA ASP A 279 -3.22 13.22 3.68
C ASP A 279 -4.29 12.44 4.46
N ILE A 280 -4.30 11.11 4.35
CA ILE A 280 -5.30 10.31 5.08
C ILE A 280 -5.17 10.44 6.61
N SER A 281 -3.97 10.77 7.11
CA SER A 281 -3.74 11.02 8.54
C SER A 281 -4.67 12.09 9.13
N GLU A 282 -5.09 13.08 8.32
CA GLU A 282 -6.00 14.16 8.73
C GLU A 282 -7.39 13.66 9.15
N TYR A 283 -7.75 12.41 8.83
CA TYR A 283 -9.05 11.83 9.17
C TYR A 283 -9.04 10.96 10.42
N PHE A 284 -7.88 10.76 11.05
CA PHE A 284 -7.76 9.95 12.26
C PHE A 284 -7.67 10.84 13.49
N ASP A 285 -8.59 10.64 14.43
CA ASP A 285 -8.69 11.43 15.67
C ASP A 285 -7.81 10.87 16.81
N CYS A 286 -6.79 10.08 16.48
CA CYS A 286 -5.93 9.41 17.45
C CYS A 286 -4.52 9.98 17.42
N ASP A 287 -3.96 10.24 18.61
CA ASP A 287 -2.53 10.44 18.86
C ASP A 287 -1.80 9.12 18.60
N LEU A 288 -1.74 8.74 17.33
CA LEU A 288 -0.82 7.73 16.82
C LEU A 288 0.50 8.44 16.58
N ASP A 289 1.03 9.05 17.64
CA ASP A 289 2.33 9.70 17.64
C ASP A 289 3.38 8.59 17.51
N PRO A 290 4.05 8.43 16.35
CA PRO A 290 5.26 7.67 16.34
C PRO A 290 6.25 8.55 17.11
N GLN A 291 6.57 8.20 18.35
CA GLN A 291 7.70 8.81 19.04
C GLN A 291 9.05 8.44 18.37
N GLY A 292 9.19 8.67 17.06
CA GLY A 292 10.38 8.33 16.27
C GLY A 292 10.19 8.32 14.74
N GLU A 293 11.24 7.92 14.04
CA GLU A 293 11.36 7.78 12.57
C GLU A 293 10.61 6.54 12.01
N GLY A 294 9.44 6.21 12.57
CA GLY A 294 8.70 4.99 12.26
C GLY A 294 7.55 5.16 11.26
N PHE A 295 6.80 4.07 11.05
CA PHE A 295 5.56 4.12 10.27
C PHE A 295 4.53 5.04 10.95
N SER A 296 3.83 5.83 10.13
CA SER A 296 2.69 6.65 10.54
C SER A 296 1.37 5.93 10.31
N VAL A 297 0.29 6.45 10.89
CA VAL A 297 -1.09 5.99 10.62
C VAL A 297 -1.40 5.96 9.12
N ALA A 298 -0.88 6.93 8.35
CA ALA A 298 -1.10 7.02 6.92
C ALA A 298 -0.42 5.88 6.16
N ASP A 299 0.70 5.35 6.67
CA ASP A 299 1.41 4.22 6.08
C ASP A 299 0.68 2.89 6.36
N CYS A 300 -0.09 2.83 7.44
CA CYS A 300 -0.88 1.67 7.89
C CYS A 300 -2.40 1.91 7.74
N ALA A 301 -2.80 2.70 6.74
CA ALA A 301 -4.16 3.18 6.57
C ALA A 301 -5.27 2.11 6.64
N PRO A 302 -5.13 0.90 6.03
CA PRO A 302 -6.13 -0.15 6.18
C PRO A 302 -6.35 -0.59 7.63
N ALA A 303 -5.27 -0.81 8.38
CA ALA A 303 -5.36 -1.21 9.78
C ALA A 303 -5.98 -0.08 10.64
N ALA A 304 -5.63 1.16 10.35
CA ALA A 304 -6.18 2.35 10.99
C ALA A 304 -7.68 2.50 10.80
N ALA A 305 -8.10 2.46 9.53
CA ALA A 305 -9.48 2.54 9.12
C ALA A 305 -10.29 1.41 9.75
N LEU A 306 -9.76 0.18 9.72
CA LEU A 306 -10.39 -0.99 10.33
C LEU A 306 -10.62 -0.80 11.83
N ALA A 307 -9.61 -0.34 12.57
CA ALA A 307 -9.73 -0.15 14.01
C ALA A 307 -10.77 0.92 14.36
N CYS A 308 -10.82 2.03 13.61
CA CYS A 308 -11.83 3.08 13.80
C CYS A 308 -13.25 2.58 13.47
N LEU A 309 -13.39 1.84 12.36
CA LEU A 309 -14.66 1.23 11.97
C LEU A 309 -15.15 0.22 13.02
N LEU A 310 -14.25 -0.59 13.58
CA LEU A 310 -14.56 -1.57 14.61
C LEU A 310 -14.99 -0.91 15.92
N ALA A 311 -14.26 0.12 16.36
CA ALA A 311 -14.62 0.89 17.55
C ALA A 311 -16.03 1.49 17.44
N SER A 312 -16.37 2.04 16.26
CA SER A 312 -17.72 2.53 15.98
C SER A 312 -18.77 1.41 15.95
N HIS A 313 -18.43 0.24 15.40
CA HIS A 313 -19.34 -0.91 15.33
C HIS A 313 -19.71 -1.45 16.73
N LEU A 314 -18.76 -1.45 17.66
CA LEU A 314 -18.97 -1.91 19.04
C LEU A 314 -19.66 -0.86 19.94
N GLY A 315 -20.18 0.23 19.38
CA GLY A 315 -20.92 1.26 20.11
C GLY A 315 -20.08 2.04 21.13
N SER A 316 -18.77 1.99 21.01
CA SER A 316 -17.85 2.51 22.01
C SER A 316 -17.29 3.86 21.57
N GLY A 317 -17.99 4.94 21.91
CA GLY A 317 -17.49 6.30 21.69
C GLY A 317 -16.15 6.52 22.41
N HIS A 318 -15.15 7.01 21.68
CA HIS A 318 -13.79 7.33 22.16
C HIS A 318 -13.04 6.19 22.88
N ILE A 319 -12.95 4.99 22.29
CA ILE A 319 -11.88 4.05 22.67
C ILE A 319 -10.55 4.54 22.08
N PRO A 320 -9.45 4.61 22.86
CA PRO A 320 -8.12 4.86 22.32
C PRO A 320 -7.75 3.76 21.32
N VAL A 321 -7.64 4.13 20.04
CA VAL A 321 -7.22 3.22 18.96
C VAL A 321 -5.69 3.15 18.96
N LYS A 322 -5.13 1.95 19.14
CA LYS A 322 -3.70 1.68 18.99
C LYS A 322 -3.46 0.88 17.72
N ILE A 323 -2.62 1.42 16.83
CA ILE A 323 -2.16 0.76 15.61
C ILE A 323 -0.69 0.44 15.81
N LEU A 324 -0.31 -0.81 15.55
CA LEU A 324 1.07 -1.30 15.59
C LEU A 324 1.51 -1.69 14.18
#